data_AF-A0A411PIE5-F1
#
_entry.id   AF-A0A411PIE5-F1
#
_cell.length_a   1.000
_cell.length_b   1.000
_cell.length_c   1.000
_cell.angle_alpha   90.00
_cell.angle_beta   90.00
_cell.angle_gamma   90.00
#
_symmetry.space_group_name_H-M   'P 1'
#
loop_
_entity.id
_entity.type
_entity.pdbx_description
1 polymer ?
#
loop_
_entity_poly.entity_id
_entity_poly.type
_entity_poly.pdbx_seq_one_letter_code
_entity_poly.pdbx_strand_id
1 'polypeptide(L)'
;MNLSHRITAWILPVIVVVCTAVPVVVANADTLLHPAPTQTPKLLLQEDQVLNVYYFHGNARCYSCKRIEELTNKSINSGYSSQLKQQKVILNIVNLEQEGNDHYIDDFQLITRSVVVAIEQQGGVVAYSRLDRVWDLISQPEQFTQYIYQEIDQLSVTTNSAKIQAHNLEKSTHG
;
A
#
# COMPACT_ATOMS: atom_id res chain seq x y z
N MET A 1 -62.36 57.86 -24.68
CA MET A 1 -63.50 57.78 -23.74
C MET A 1 -62.95 57.55 -22.35
N ASN A 2 -63.23 58.53 -21.48
CA ASN A 2 -62.86 58.56 -20.07
C ASN A 2 -63.78 57.59 -19.32
N LEU A 3 -63.26 56.73 -18.43
CA LEU A 3 -64.10 56.17 -17.37
C LEU A 3 -63.29 55.90 -16.11
N SER A 4 -63.42 56.87 -15.22
CA SER A 4 -63.02 56.88 -13.83
C SER A 4 -63.87 55.94 -12.97
N HIS A 5 -63.39 55.74 -11.74
CA HIS A 5 -64.01 55.09 -10.57
C HIS A 5 -63.71 53.58 -10.48
N ARG A 6 -63.24 53.03 -9.34
CA ARG A 6 -63.60 53.34 -7.96
C ARG A 6 -62.46 53.00 -6.99
N ILE A 7 -62.37 53.85 -5.99
CA ILE A 7 -61.56 53.75 -4.78
C ILE A 7 -62.14 52.65 -3.87
N THR A 8 -61.31 51.69 -3.46
CA THR A 8 -61.47 50.87 -2.24
C THR A 8 -60.07 50.40 -1.85
N ALA A 9 -59.39 51.10 -0.93
CA ALA A 9 -59.54 50.92 0.51
C ALA A 9 -58.61 49.82 1.06
N TRP A 10 -57.41 50.24 1.44
CA TRP A 10 -56.65 49.85 2.64
C TRP A 10 -56.58 48.35 2.99
N ILE A 11 -55.40 47.75 2.79
CA ILE A 11 -54.70 46.94 3.81
C ILE A 11 -53.19 47.07 3.50
N LEU A 12 -52.46 47.76 4.38
CA LEU A 12 -51.01 47.61 4.51
C LEU A 12 -50.71 46.25 5.13
N PRO A 13 -49.71 45.53 4.63
CA PRO A 13 -48.81 44.84 5.52
C PRO A 13 -47.43 45.48 5.39
N VAL A 14 -47.00 46.06 6.51
CA VAL A 14 -45.60 46.35 6.79
C VAL A 14 -44.82 45.05 6.60
N ILE A 15 -44.15 44.92 5.46
CA ILE A 15 -43.17 43.86 5.24
C ILE A 15 -41.93 44.29 6.03
N VAL A 16 -41.84 43.82 7.27
CA VAL A 16 -40.59 43.82 8.02
C VAL A 16 -39.68 42.81 7.32
N VAL A 17 -38.83 43.30 6.41
CA VAL A 17 -37.71 42.51 5.89
C VAL A 17 -36.70 42.38 7.04
N VAL A 18 -36.90 41.36 7.86
CA VAL A 18 -35.85 40.89 8.77
C VAL A 18 -34.80 40.23 7.87
N CYS A 19 -33.78 41.01 7.49
CA CYS A 19 -32.54 40.50 6.93
C CYS A 19 -31.83 39.68 8.01
N THR A 20 -32.27 38.43 8.21
CA THR A 20 -31.42 37.44 8.85
C THR A 20 -30.28 37.18 7.87
N ALA A 21 -29.11 37.73 8.14
CA ALA A 21 -27.88 37.35 7.47
C ALA A 21 -27.69 35.85 7.69
N VAL A 22 -28.05 35.05 6.68
CA VAL A 22 -27.65 33.66 6.64
C VAL A 22 -26.14 33.69 6.44
N PRO A 23 -25.32 33.17 7.37
CA PRO A 23 -23.91 33.02 7.09
C PRO A 23 -23.80 32.08 5.89
N VAL A 24 -23.31 32.63 4.77
CA VAL A 24 -22.83 31.81 3.67
C VAL A 24 -21.72 30.96 4.25
N VAL A 25 -22.02 29.68 4.50
CA VAL A 25 -21.00 28.69 4.82
C VAL A 25 -20.19 28.54 3.55
N VAL A 26 -19.06 29.26 3.49
CA VAL A 26 -18.04 29.05 2.48
C VAL A 26 -17.54 27.62 2.69
N ALA A 27 -17.97 26.71 1.83
CA ALA A 27 -17.40 25.38 1.75
C ALA A 27 -15.95 25.55 1.28
N ASN A 28 -15.00 25.44 2.22
CA ASN A 28 -13.58 25.43 1.88
C ASN A 28 -13.32 24.23 0.96
N ALA A 29 -12.85 24.51 -0.26
CA ALA A 29 -12.48 23.53 -1.26
C ALA A 29 -11.13 22.83 -0.93
N ASP A 30 -10.92 22.46 0.34
CA ASP A 30 -9.68 21.83 0.83
C ASP A 30 -9.82 20.31 0.99
N THR A 31 -10.80 19.69 0.33
CA THR A 31 -10.92 18.21 0.33
C THR A 31 -10.63 17.63 -1.05
N LEU A 32 -9.43 17.92 -1.58
CA LEU A 32 -8.72 16.99 -2.48
C LEU A 32 -7.39 16.53 -1.87
N LEU A 33 -7.22 16.67 -0.56
CA LEU A 33 -6.20 15.95 0.19
C LEU A 33 -6.92 14.76 0.85
N HIS A 34 -7.05 13.66 0.11
CA HIS A 34 -7.08 12.38 0.82
C HIS A 34 -5.72 12.28 1.50
N PRO A 35 -5.62 12.30 2.85
CA PRO A 35 -4.38 11.90 3.47
C PRO A 35 -4.13 10.47 3.00
N ALA A 36 -3.03 10.25 2.28
CA ALA A 36 -2.52 8.90 2.08
C ALA A 36 -2.57 8.21 3.45
N PRO A 37 -3.04 6.96 3.58
CA PRO A 37 -3.12 6.32 4.88
C PRO A 37 -1.72 6.33 5.53
N THR A 38 -1.52 7.25 6.48
CA THR A 38 -0.26 7.48 7.20
C THR A 38 -0.10 6.45 8.30
N GLN A 39 -0.22 5.18 7.95
CA GLN A 39 0.22 4.10 8.81
C GLN A 39 1.40 3.47 8.09
N THR A 40 2.61 3.79 8.55
CA THR A 40 3.81 3.09 8.09
C THR A 40 3.57 1.60 8.26
N PRO A 41 3.58 0.80 7.18
CA PRO A 41 3.36 -0.63 7.30
C PRO A 41 4.42 -1.23 8.22
N LYS A 42 3.96 -2.15 9.07
CA LYS A 42 4.80 -2.76 10.08
C LYS A 42 5.83 -3.67 9.42
N LEU A 43 7.06 -3.60 9.91
CA LEU A 43 8.16 -4.48 9.51
C LEU A 43 8.99 -4.76 10.75
N LEU A 44 8.98 -6.02 11.19
CA LEU A 44 9.77 -6.48 12.32
C LEU A 44 10.96 -7.30 11.82
N LEU A 45 12.13 -6.69 11.76
CA LEU A 45 13.38 -7.37 11.39
C LEU A 45 14.35 -7.33 12.55
N GLN A 46 15.22 -8.34 12.60
CA GLN A 46 16.38 -8.35 13.48
C GLN A 46 17.49 -7.45 12.92
N GLU A 47 18.50 -7.17 13.75
CA GLU A 47 19.60 -6.29 13.36
C GLU A 47 20.41 -6.81 12.17
N ASP A 48 20.55 -8.12 12.04
CA ASP A 48 21.27 -8.79 10.95
C ASP A 48 20.35 -9.25 9.80
N GLN A 49 19.08 -8.84 9.82
CA GLN A 49 18.10 -9.19 8.79
C GLN A 49 17.85 -8.05 7.80
N VAL A 50 17.57 -8.45 6.56
CA VAL A 50 17.17 -7.58 5.46
C VAL A 50 15.96 -8.18 4.77
N LEU A 51 14.97 -7.35 4.45
CA LEU A 51 13.85 -7.75 3.60
C LEU A 51 14.19 -7.46 2.14
N ASN A 52 14.25 -8.49 1.32
CA ASN A 52 14.30 -8.37 -0.12
C ASN A 52 12.89 -8.52 -0.71
N VAL A 53 12.52 -7.57 -1.55
CA VAL A 53 11.29 -7.62 -2.36
C VAL A 53 11.72 -7.76 -3.81
N TYR A 54 11.41 -8.90 -4.42
CA TYR A 54 11.70 -9.17 -5.81
C TYR A 54 10.46 -9.01 -6.66
N TYR A 55 10.62 -8.45 -7.85
CA TYR A 55 9.70 -8.68 -8.95
C TYR A 55 10.44 -9.41 -10.08
N PHE A 56 10.04 -10.66 -10.32
CA PHE A 56 10.63 -11.51 -11.34
C PHE A 56 9.87 -11.39 -12.65
N HIS A 57 10.60 -11.16 -13.75
CA HIS A 57 10.04 -11.10 -15.10
C HIS A 57 10.92 -11.84 -16.12
N GLY A 58 10.41 -12.04 -17.33
CA GLY A 58 11.19 -12.51 -18.48
C GLY A 58 11.52 -11.38 -19.45
N ASN A 59 12.15 -11.70 -20.59
CA ASN A 59 12.50 -10.72 -21.61
C ASN A 59 11.26 -10.07 -22.23
N ALA A 60 10.25 -10.87 -22.54
CA ALA A 60 8.97 -10.38 -23.05
C ALA A 60 8.09 -9.83 -21.92
N ARG A 61 7.76 -8.54 -22.00
CA ARG A 61 6.96 -7.83 -20.98
C ARG A 61 5.66 -7.28 -21.55
N CYS A 62 4.53 -7.88 -21.17
CA CYS A 62 3.20 -7.38 -21.52
C CYS A 62 2.76 -6.22 -20.61
N TYR A 63 1.60 -5.63 -20.90
CA TYR A 63 1.02 -4.55 -20.10
C TYR A 63 0.89 -4.92 -18.62
N SER A 64 0.31 -6.08 -18.29
CA SER A 64 0.13 -6.53 -16.91
C SER A 64 1.46 -6.73 -16.18
N CYS A 65 2.50 -7.22 -16.87
CA CYS A 65 3.84 -7.33 -16.29
C CYS A 65 4.41 -5.97 -15.90
N LYS A 66 4.24 -4.95 -16.75
CA LYS A 66 4.68 -3.58 -16.42
C LYS A 66 3.84 -2.97 -15.30
N ARG A 67 2.55 -3.30 -15.28
CA ARG A 67 1.62 -2.82 -14.24
C ARG A 67 1.97 -3.38 -12.86
N ILE A 68 2.25 -4.67 -12.75
CA ILE A 68 2.67 -5.30 -11.48
C ILE A 68 3.98 -4.68 -10.99
N GLU A 69 4.96 -4.47 -11.87
CA GLU A 69 6.22 -3.80 -11.52
C GLU A 69 5.98 -2.39 -10.99
N GLU A 70 5.18 -1.59 -11.70
CA GLU A 70 4.87 -0.21 -11.32
C GLU A 70 4.18 -0.15 -9.95
N LEU A 71 3.17 -1.00 -9.74
CA LEU A 71 2.44 -1.05 -8.47
C LEU A 71 3.36 -1.52 -7.34
N THR A 72 4.18 -2.54 -7.55
CA THR A 72 5.16 -3.02 -6.56
C THR A 72 6.14 -1.91 -6.17
N ASN A 73 6.72 -1.23 -7.18
CA ASN A 73 7.59 -0.08 -6.94
C ASN A 73 6.89 0.99 -6.10
N LYS A 74 5.67 1.36 -6.46
CA LYS A 74 4.90 2.38 -5.72
C LYS A 74 4.65 1.96 -4.29
N SER A 75 4.15 0.75 -4.05
CA SER A 75 3.87 0.23 -2.71
C SER A 75 5.12 0.24 -1.84
N ILE A 76 6.24 -0.27 -2.33
CA ILE A 76 7.48 -0.34 -1.54
C ILE A 76 8.05 1.05 -1.26
N ASN A 77 8.09 1.94 -2.28
CA ASN A 77 8.57 3.31 -2.09
C ASN A 77 7.68 4.13 -1.14
N SER A 78 6.36 3.92 -1.16
CA SER A 78 5.46 4.64 -0.24
C SER A 78 5.53 4.11 1.19
N GLY A 79 5.55 2.79 1.35
CA GLY A 79 5.44 2.14 2.67
C GLY A 79 6.76 2.04 3.42
N TYR A 80 7.88 1.90 2.70
CA TYR A 80 9.17 1.53 3.28
C TYR A 80 10.30 2.50 2.92
N SER A 81 9.97 3.75 2.59
CA SER A 81 10.96 4.77 2.17
C SER A 81 12.12 4.96 3.15
N SER A 82 11.89 4.88 4.46
CA SER A 82 12.95 5.00 5.46
C SER A 82 13.82 3.75 5.50
N GLN A 83 13.23 2.57 5.43
CA GLN A 83 13.94 1.29 5.45
C GLN A 83 14.73 1.04 4.16
N LEU A 84 14.25 1.55 3.01
CA LEU A 84 15.02 1.60 1.76
C LEU A 84 16.30 2.42 1.94
N LYS A 85 16.21 3.60 2.55
CA LYS A 85 17.39 4.46 2.83
C LYS A 85 18.37 3.80 3.81
N GLN A 86 17.85 2.98 4.74
CA GLN A 86 18.64 2.24 5.72
C GLN A 86 19.13 0.88 5.19
N GLN A 87 18.81 0.53 3.94
CA GLN A 87 19.11 -0.78 3.34
C GLN A 87 18.54 -1.98 4.13
N LYS A 88 17.50 -1.75 4.94
CA LYS A 88 16.73 -2.80 5.62
C LYS A 88 15.65 -3.40 4.71
N VAL A 89 15.26 -2.67 3.67
CA VAL A 89 14.44 -3.16 2.57
C VAL A 89 15.21 -2.94 1.28
N ILE A 90 15.24 -3.94 0.40
CA ILE A 90 15.85 -3.87 -0.93
C ILE A 90 14.78 -4.27 -1.94
N LEU A 91 14.58 -3.45 -2.98
CA LEU A 91 13.68 -3.75 -4.08
C LEU A 91 14.49 -4.18 -5.31
N ASN A 92 14.25 -5.40 -5.78
CA ASN A 92 14.97 -6.06 -6.86
C ASN A 92 14.04 -6.31 -8.04
N ILE A 93 14.36 -5.76 -9.22
CA ILE A 93 13.65 -6.07 -10.47
C ILE A 93 14.54 -7.03 -11.26
N VAL A 94 14.12 -8.29 -11.37
CA VAL A 94 15.00 -9.38 -11.83
C VAL A 94 14.45 -9.99 -13.11
N ASN A 95 15.29 -10.02 -14.14
CA ASN A 95 15.02 -10.77 -15.36
C ASN A 95 15.53 -12.21 -15.19
N LEU A 96 14.63 -13.18 -15.16
CA LEU A 96 14.94 -14.61 -15.00
C LEU A 96 15.69 -15.19 -16.21
N GLU A 97 15.59 -14.56 -17.37
CA GLU A 97 16.26 -15.02 -18.60
C GLU A 97 17.68 -14.44 -18.75
N GLN A 98 18.13 -13.60 -17.80
CA GLN A 98 19.51 -13.14 -17.74
C GLN A 98 20.40 -14.22 -17.12
N GLU A 99 21.60 -14.38 -17.66
CA GLU A 99 22.60 -15.35 -17.16
C GLU A 99 22.80 -15.21 -15.65
N GLY A 100 22.71 -16.35 -14.95
CA GLY A 100 22.90 -16.44 -13.51
C GLY A 100 21.66 -16.16 -12.67
N ASN A 101 20.49 -15.84 -13.24
CA ASN A 101 19.24 -15.62 -12.48
C ASN A 101 18.25 -16.80 -12.54
N ASP A 102 18.60 -17.86 -13.26
CA ASP A 102 17.77 -19.07 -13.43
C ASP A 102 17.53 -19.82 -12.12
N HIS A 103 18.50 -19.79 -11.21
CA HIS A 103 18.40 -20.38 -9.87
C HIS A 103 17.17 -19.90 -9.07
N TYR A 104 16.71 -18.67 -9.27
CA TYR A 104 15.54 -18.12 -8.57
C TYR A 104 14.25 -18.90 -8.84
N ILE A 105 14.17 -19.61 -9.97
CA ILE A 105 13.02 -20.46 -10.28
C ILE A 105 12.89 -21.57 -9.24
N ASP A 106 14.00 -22.22 -8.90
CA ASP A 106 14.04 -23.28 -7.91
C ASP A 106 14.01 -22.73 -6.49
N ASP A 107 14.76 -21.66 -6.19
CA ASP A 107 14.83 -21.09 -4.84
C ASP A 107 13.47 -20.58 -4.33
N PHE A 108 12.67 -20.00 -5.22
CA PHE A 108 11.36 -19.43 -4.87
C PHE A 108 10.18 -20.22 -5.44
N GLN A 109 10.45 -21.37 -6.06
CA GLN A 109 9.44 -22.24 -6.67
C GLN A 109 8.53 -21.44 -7.63
N LEU A 110 9.15 -20.65 -8.50
CA LEU A 110 8.46 -19.74 -9.41
C LEU A 110 7.77 -20.53 -10.54
N ILE A 111 6.46 -20.38 -10.63
CA ILE A 111 5.66 -20.97 -11.72
C ILE A 111 5.46 -19.94 -12.86
N THR A 112 5.56 -18.65 -12.54
CA THR A 112 5.37 -17.54 -13.48
C THR A 112 6.04 -16.26 -12.96
N ARG A 113 5.91 -15.13 -13.68
CA ARG A 113 6.33 -13.81 -13.21
C ARG A 113 5.60 -13.49 -11.92
N SER A 114 6.31 -13.08 -10.88
CA SER A 114 5.72 -12.91 -9.56
C SER A 114 6.48 -11.87 -8.75
N VAL A 115 5.78 -11.33 -7.75
CA VAL A 115 6.43 -10.66 -6.62
C VAL A 115 6.77 -11.72 -5.58
N VAL A 116 7.96 -11.62 -4.98
CA VAL A 116 8.40 -12.43 -3.83
C VAL A 116 8.90 -11.49 -2.75
N VAL A 117 8.54 -11.77 -1.51
CA VAL A 117 9.11 -11.09 -0.34
C VAL A 117 9.91 -12.13 0.44
N ALA A 118 11.17 -11.83 0.75
CA ALA A 118 12.10 -12.75 1.38
C ALA A 118 12.88 -12.04 2.47
N ILE A 119 13.01 -12.68 3.62
CA ILE A 119 13.89 -12.22 4.70
C ILE A 119 15.20 -12.98 4.56
N GLU A 120 16.27 -12.22 4.39
CA GLU A 120 17.63 -12.73 4.41
C GLU A 120 18.28 -12.48 5.77
N GLN A 121 19.08 -13.45 6.20
CA GLN A 121 19.92 -13.38 7.38
C GLN A 121 21.24 -14.08 7.06
N GLN A 122 22.37 -13.42 7.35
CA GLN A 122 23.71 -13.99 7.16
C GLN A 122 23.99 -14.53 5.74
N GLY A 123 23.41 -13.90 4.72
CA GLY A 123 23.61 -14.26 3.31
C GLY A 123 22.74 -15.40 2.79
N GLY A 124 21.75 -15.86 3.56
CA GLY A 124 20.77 -16.85 3.12
C GLY A 124 19.33 -16.42 3.40
N VAL A 125 18.40 -16.88 2.56
CA VAL A 125 16.96 -16.69 2.79
C VAL A 125 16.51 -17.58 3.95
N VAL A 126 15.96 -16.98 5.00
CA VAL A 126 15.42 -17.71 6.16
C VAL A 126 13.89 -17.83 6.12
N ALA A 127 13.22 -16.99 5.35
CA ALA A 127 11.79 -17.06 5.11
C ALA A 127 11.43 -16.33 3.82
N TYR A 128 10.44 -16.82 3.06
CA TYR A 128 9.89 -16.11 1.91
C TYR A 128 8.40 -16.38 1.71
N SER A 129 7.73 -15.50 0.98
CA SER A 129 6.37 -15.69 0.46
C SER A 129 6.32 -15.27 -1.01
N ARG A 130 5.63 -16.08 -1.83
CA ARG A 130 5.34 -15.77 -3.23
C ARG A 130 3.96 -15.15 -3.32
N LEU A 131 3.88 -13.93 -3.82
CA LEU A 131 2.68 -13.10 -3.78
C LEU A 131 1.81 -13.34 -5.02
N ASP A 132 1.28 -14.54 -5.19
CA ASP A 132 0.57 -14.95 -6.42
C ASP A 132 -0.66 -14.10 -6.74
N ARG A 133 -1.33 -13.56 -5.71
CA ARG A 133 -2.55 -12.77 -5.88
C ARG A 133 -2.33 -11.39 -6.49
N VAL A 134 -1.08 -10.98 -6.73
CA VAL A 134 -0.77 -9.72 -7.43
C VAL A 134 -1.42 -9.65 -8.81
N TRP A 135 -1.59 -10.80 -9.47
CA TRP A 135 -2.26 -10.89 -10.77
C TRP A 135 -3.74 -10.52 -10.72
N ASP A 136 -4.43 -10.86 -9.64
CA ASP A 136 -5.85 -10.56 -9.44
C ASP A 136 -6.09 -9.09 -9.08
N LEU A 137 -5.04 -8.41 -8.61
CA LEU A 137 -5.12 -7.07 -8.02
C LEU A 137 -4.58 -5.96 -8.93
N ILE A 138 -4.17 -6.26 -10.16
CA ILE A 138 -3.55 -5.29 -11.09
C ILE A 138 -4.43 -4.06 -11.40
N SER A 139 -5.75 -4.22 -11.32
CA SER A 139 -6.75 -3.18 -11.55
C SER A 139 -7.20 -2.48 -10.26
N GLN A 140 -6.67 -2.90 -9.10
CA GLN A 140 -7.09 -2.44 -7.77
C GLN A 140 -5.86 -1.95 -6.97
N PRO A 141 -5.28 -0.79 -7.30
CA PRO A 141 -3.98 -0.36 -6.78
C PRO A 141 -3.87 -0.30 -5.26
N GLU A 142 -4.95 0.10 -4.60
CA GLU A 142 -5.04 0.20 -3.13
C GLU A 142 -5.02 -1.19 -2.50
N GLN A 143 -5.81 -2.14 -3.03
CA GLN A 143 -5.82 -3.51 -2.55
C GLN A 143 -4.50 -4.23 -2.85
N PHE A 144 -3.89 -3.97 -4.00
CA PHE A 144 -2.56 -4.46 -4.35
C PHE A 144 -1.53 -4.02 -3.31
N THR A 145 -1.54 -2.74 -2.97
CA THR A 145 -0.61 -2.17 -1.98
C THR A 145 -0.83 -2.76 -0.60
N GLN A 146 -2.09 -2.86 -0.15
CA GLN A 146 -2.41 -3.48 1.13
C GLN A 146 -2.01 -4.95 1.19
N TYR A 147 -2.20 -5.68 0.09
CA TYR A 147 -1.79 -7.08 0.00
C TYR A 147 -0.28 -7.23 0.21
N ILE A 148 0.55 -6.41 -0.46
CA ILE A 148 2.01 -6.41 -0.25
C ILE A 148 2.36 -6.14 1.22
N TYR A 149 1.74 -5.12 1.83
CA TYR A 149 2.03 -4.77 3.23
C TYR A 149 1.65 -5.89 4.20
N GLN A 150 0.52 -6.54 3.98
CA GLN A 150 0.05 -7.65 4.81
C GLN A 150 1.00 -8.85 4.72
N GLU A 151 1.44 -9.20 3.52
CA GLU A 151 2.38 -10.32 3.30
C GLU A 151 3.74 -10.04 3.95
N ILE A 152 4.23 -8.80 3.87
CA ILE A 152 5.47 -8.39 4.53
C ILE A 152 5.33 -8.45 6.06
N ASP A 153 4.24 -7.89 6.63
CA ASP A 153 4.02 -7.92 8.08
C ASP A 153 3.92 -9.38 8.57
N GLN A 154 3.12 -10.20 7.89
CA GLN A 154 2.94 -11.61 8.21
C GLN A 154 4.26 -12.40 8.16
N LEU A 155 5.07 -12.20 7.11
CA LEU A 155 6.36 -12.86 6.99
C LEU A 155 7.31 -12.44 8.13
N SER A 156 7.33 -11.15 8.46
CA SER A 156 8.21 -10.60 9.50
C SER A 156 7.82 -11.06 10.91
N VAL A 157 6.52 -11.15 11.20
CA VAL A 157 6.01 -11.63 12.50
C VAL A 157 6.28 -13.12 12.68
N THR A 158 6.02 -13.92 11.65
CA THR A 158 6.18 -15.39 11.69
C THR A 158 7.64 -15.75 11.95
N THR A 159 8.56 -15.09 11.25
CA THR A 159 10.01 -15.31 11.37
C THR A 159 10.53 -15.00 12.78
N ASN A 160 10.06 -13.92 13.40
CA ASN A 160 10.46 -13.57 14.77
C ASN A 160 9.88 -14.53 15.82
N SER A 161 8.64 -14.98 15.63
CA SER A 161 7.96 -15.88 16.57
C SER A 161 8.63 -17.25 16.64
N ALA A 162 9.04 -17.81 15.49
CA ALA A 162 9.74 -19.09 15.42
C ALA A 162 11.08 -19.07 16.18
N LYS A 163 11.82 -17.95 16.12
CA LYS A 163 13.10 -17.81 16.84
C LYS A 163 12.92 -17.68 18.35
N ILE A 164 11.91 -16.92 18.79
CA ILE A 164 11.60 -16.77 20.23
C ILE A 164 11.27 -18.13 20.84
N GLN A 165 10.50 -18.94 20.13
CA GLN A 165 10.18 -20.31 20.57
C GLN A 165 11.45 -21.17 20.64
N ALA A 166 12.28 -21.19 19.59
CA ALA A 166 13.52 -21.97 19.59
C ALA A 166 14.47 -21.61 20.76
N HIS A 167 14.68 -20.32 21.02
CA HIS A 167 15.52 -19.86 22.14
C HIS A 167 14.95 -20.25 23.51
N ASN A 168 13.63 -20.27 23.67
CA ASN A 168 12.99 -20.67 24.93
C ASN A 168 13.06 -22.19 25.17
N LEU A 169 13.01 -23.01 24.11
CA LEU A 169 13.20 -24.46 24.23
C LEU A 169 14.62 -24.81 24.65
N GLU A 170 15.65 -24.18 24.07
CA GLU A 170 17.07 -24.47 24.39
C GLU A 170 17.44 -24.10 25.84
N LYS A 171 16.82 -23.05 26.39
CA LYS A 171 16.96 -22.67 27.80
C LYS A 171 16.23 -23.61 28.75
N SER A 172 15.19 -24.31 28.30
CA SER A 172 14.44 -25.26 29.14
C SER A 172 15.12 -26.63 29.25
N THR A 173 16.04 -26.99 28.35
CA THR A 173 16.74 -28.28 28.35
C THR A 173 18.05 -28.29 29.14
N HIS A 174 18.51 -27.11 29.59
CA HIS A 174 19.74 -26.94 30.37
C HIS A 174 19.47 -26.43 31.80
N GLY A 175 18.23 -26.52 32.27
CA GLY A 175 17.79 -26.12 33.62
C GLY A 175 17.38 -27.31 34.48
#